data_AF-A0A528B0J5-F1
#
_entry.id   AF-A0A528B0J5-F1
#
_cell.length_a   1.000
_cell.length_b   1.000
_cell.length_c   1.000
_cell.angle_alpha   90.00
_cell.angle_beta   90.00
_cell.angle_gamma   90.00
#
_symmetry.space_group_name_H-M   'P 1'
#
loop_
_entity.id
_entity.type
_entity.pdbx_description
1 polymer ?
#
loop_
_entity_poly.entity_id
_entity_poly.type
_entity_poly.pdbx_seq_one_letter_code
_entity_poly.pdbx_strand_id
1 'polypeptide(L)'
;MTSQAEWLRGTLLALALVMTGPVLAENRPDDGKATDFVLDNGMEVVVIPDHRAPIVTHMVWYKIGSADEPPGKSGIAHFFEHLMFKATTNHAAGAFDRAVSAIGGSNNAFTSYDYT
;
A
#
# COMPACT_ATOMS: atom_id res chain seq x y z
N MET A 1 -48.84 -21.46 47.02
CA MET A 1 -48.65 -20.48 45.93
C MET A 1 -47.19 -20.04 45.92
N THR A 2 -46.27 -20.81 45.30
CA THR A 2 -44.88 -20.40 45.00
C THR A 2 -44.20 -21.49 44.16
N SER A 3 -44.49 -21.58 42.85
CA SER A 3 -43.65 -22.44 41.97
C SER A 3 -43.50 -21.94 40.52
N GLN A 4 -43.99 -20.74 40.19
CA GLN A 4 -43.85 -20.18 38.84
C GLN A 4 -42.56 -19.36 38.61
N ALA A 5 -41.75 -19.12 39.64
CA ALA A 5 -40.61 -18.21 39.55
C ALA A 5 -39.26 -18.87 39.18
N GLU A 6 -39.17 -20.20 39.13
CA GLU A 6 -37.87 -20.88 38.88
C GLU A 6 -37.59 -21.14 37.39
N TRP A 7 -38.64 -21.24 36.57
CA TRP A 7 -38.50 -21.56 35.14
C TRP A 7 -37.98 -20.39 34.30
N LEU A 8 -38.19 -19.15 34.73
CA LEU A 8 -37.72 -17.93 34.04
C LEU A 8 -36.25 -17.61 34.29
N ARG A 9 -35.64 -18.16 35.35
CA ARG A 9 -34.21 -17.97 35.66
C ARG A 9 -33.30 -18.92 34.87
N GLY A 10 -33.80 -20.10 34.49
CA GLY A 10 -33.04 -21.09 33.73
C GLY A 10 -32.88 -20.75 32.25
N THR A 11 -33.85 -20.07 31.64
CA THR A 11 -33.86 -19.82 30.18
C THR A 11 -32.96 -18.65 29.77
N LEU A 12 -32.76 -17.66 30.65
CA LEU A 12 -31.90 -16.50 30.35
C LEU A 12 -30.40 -16.83 30.43
N LEU A 13 -30.00 -17.83 31.23
CA LEU A 13 -28.59 -18.26 31.29
C LEU A 13 -28.17 -19.13 30.10
N ALA A 14 -29.10 -19.89 29.52
CA ALA A 14 -28.81 -20.75 28.37
C ALA A 14 -28.61 -19.97 27.06
N LEU A 15 -29.25 -18.81 26.91
CA LEU A 15 -29.13 -17.97 25.71
C LEU A 15 -27.86 -17.10 25.71
N ALA A 16 -27.29 -16.81 26.89
CA ALA A 16 -26.05 -16.04 27.01
C ALA A 16 -24.79 -16.85 26.65
N LEU A 17 -24.87 -18.18 26.59
CA LEU A 17 -23.71 -19.05 26.39
C LEU A 17 -23.42 -19.39 24.92
N VAL A 18 -24.24 -18.92 23.98
CA VAL A 18 -24.08 -19.27 22.54
C VAL A 18 -23.31 -18.22 21.73
N MET A 19 -23.04 -17.04 22.30
CA MET A 19 -22.42 -15.92 21.55
C MET A 19 -20.91 -15.75 21.80
N THR A 20 -20.26 -16.66 22.53
CA THR A 20 -18.80 -16.65 22.75
C THR A 20 -18.11 -17.76 21.96
N GLY A 21 -18.45 -17.91 20.68
CA GLY A 21 -17.53 -18.56 19.74
C GLY A 21 -16.31 -17.66 19.60
N PRO A 22 -15.07 -18.20 19.57
CA PRO A 22 -13.94 -17.38 19.16
C PRO A 22 -14.28 -16.85 17.76
N VAL A 23 -14.36 -15.52 17.63
CA VAL A 23 -14.19 -14.90 16.33
C VAL A 23 -12.75 -15.19 15.96
N LEU A 24 -12.51 -16.34 15.33
CA LEU A 24 -11.31 -16.57 14.58
C LEU A 24 -11.41 -15.56 13.45
N ALA A 25 -10.74 -14.42 13.62
CA ALA A 25 -10.41 -13.58 12.49
C ALA A 25 -9.81 -14.52 11.45
N GLU A 26 -10.47 -14.67 10.32
CA GLU A 26 -9.97 -15.44 9.21
C GLU A 26 -8.79 -14.64 8.63
N ASN A 27 -7.65 -14.71 9.32
CA ASN A 27 -6.35 -14.44 8.74
C ASN A 27 -6.12 -15.56 7.74
N ARG A 28 -6.77 -15.48 6.58
CA ARG A 28 -6.21 -16.10 5.38
C ARG A 28 -4.92 -15.33 5.13
N PRO A 29 -3.74 -15.93 5.34
CA PRO A 29 -2.57 -15.37 4.73
C PRO A 29 -2.84 -15.51 3.24
N ASP A 30 -3.05 -14.40 2.54
CA ASP A 30 -2.34 -14.30 1.28
C ASP A 30 -0.90 -14.67 1.65
N ASP A 31 -0.31 -15.69 1.03
CA ASP A 31 0.86 -16.40 1.58
C ASP A 31 2.14 -15.54 1.57
N GLY A 32 1.98 -14.22 1.41
CA GLY A 32 3.01 -13.20 1.39
C GLY A 32 3.93 -13.37 0.20
N LYS A 33 3.54 -14.19 -0.78
CA LYS A 33 4.39 -14.47 -1.92
C LYS A 33 4.37 -13.28 -2.86
N ALA A 34 5.57 -12.82 -3.19
CA ALA A 34 5.76 -11.91 -4.30
C ALA A 34 5.24 -12.56 -5.58
N THR A 35 4.49 -11.80 -6.36
CA THR A 35 4.05 -12.17 -7.71
C THR A 35 4.58 -11.15 -8.69
N ASP A 36 4.86 -11.59 -9.91
CA ASP A 36 5.32 -10.72 -10.98
C ASP A 36 4.55 -10.97 -12.28
N PHE A 37 4.45 -9.92 -13.09
CA PHE A 37 3.89 -9.97 -14.42
C PHE A 37 4.43 -8.83 -15.29
N VAL A 38 4.26 -8.96 -16.59
CA VAL A 38 4.65 -7.95 -17.58
C VAL A 38 3.40 -7.36 -18.21
N LEU A 39 3.29 -6.03 -18.22
CA LEU A 39 2.23 -5.31 -18.91
C LEU A 39 2.44 -5.33 -20.43
N ASP A 40 1.38 -5.07 -21.21
CA ASP A 40 1.46 -5.01 -22.68
C ASP A 40 2.48 -3.99 -23.21
N ASN A 41 2.80 -2.95 -22.42
CA ASN A 41 3.81 -1.95 -22.75
C ASN A 41 5.25 -2.37 -22.37
N GLY A 42 5.45 -3.59 -21.87
CA GLY A 42 6.75 -4.13 -21.47
C GLY A 42 7.18 -3.80 -20.04
N MET A 43 6.36 -3.09 -19.25
CA MET A 43 6.69 -2.80 -17.85
C MET A 43 6.63 -4.07 -17.00
N GLU A 44 7.74 -4.38 -16.34
CA GLU A 44 7.83 -5.43 -15.31
C GLU A 44 7.20 -4.91 -14.01
N VAL A 45 6.24 -5.65 -13.46
CA VAL A 45 5.53 -5.30 -12.22
C VAL A 45 5.73 -6.41 -11.21
N VAL A 46 6.09 -6.03 -9.98
CA VAL A 46 6.18 -6.95 -8.83
C VAL A 46 5.21 -6.48 -7.76
N VAL A 47 4.38 -7.40 -7.27
CA VAL A 47 3.40 -7.17 -6.20
C VAL A 47 3.79 -8.02 -5.00
N ILE A 48 3.93 -7.39 -3.84
CA ILE A 48 4.31 -8.03 -2.57
C ILE A 48 3.20 -7.75 -1.54
N PRO A 49 2.25 -8.68 -1.33
CA PRO A 49 1.21 -8.51 -0.33
C PRO A 49 1.77 -8.55 1.10
N ASP A 50 1.49 -7.51 1.90
CA ASP A 50 1.79 -7.47 3.33
C ASP A 50 0.59 -6.89 4.10
N HIS A 51 -0.14 -7.76 4.81
CA HIS A 51 -1.34 -7.38 5.56
C HIS A 51 -1.07 -7.01 7.02
N ARG A 52 0.20 -6.89 7.45
CA ARG A 52 0.55 -6.56 8.84
C ARG A 52 0.23 -5.10 9.19
N ALA A 53 0.22 -4.21 8.21
CA ALA A 53 -0.12 -2.81 8.38
C ALA A 53 -0.96 -2.30 7.19
N PRO A 54 -1.92 -1.39 7.41
CA PRO A 54 -2.74 -0.80 6.35
C PRO A 54 -1.96 0.32 5.63
N ILE A 55 -0.78 0.00 5.09
CA ILE A 55 0.12 0.93 4.41
C ILE A 55 0.41 0.38 3.02
N VAL A 56 0.53 1.27 2.04
CA VAL A 56 0.95 0.92 0.67
C VAL A 56 2.21 1.70 0.32
N THR A 57 3.21 0.99 -0.18
CA THR A 57 4.41 1.58 -0.81
C THR A 57 4.34 1.31 -2.30
N HIS A 58 4.54 2.35 -3.11
CA HIS A 58 4.59 2.27 -4.56
C HIS A 58 5.92 2.83 -5.06
N MET A 59 6.60 2.10 -5.93
CA MET A 59 7.87 2.48 -6.50
C MET A 59 7.85 2.25 -8.01
N VAL A 60 8.46 3.16 -8.76
CA VAL A 60 8.71 3.03 -10.20
C VAL A 60 10.19 3.24 -10.39
N TRP A 61 10.83 2.32 -11.10
CA TRP A 61 12.26 2.36 -11.37
C TRP A 61 12.51 2.49 -12.86
N TYR A 62 13.38 3.42 -13.22
CA TYR A 62 13.90 3.53 -14.57
C TYR A 62 15.30 2.91 -14.62
N LYS A 63 15.54 1.99 -15.55
CA LYS A 63 16.84 1.35 -15.79
C LYS A 63 17.79 2.32 -16.55
N ILE A 64 17.94 3.53 -16.02
CA ILE A 64 18.80 4.61 -16.53
C ILE A 64 19.17 5.53 -15.35
N GLY A 65 20.41 6.00 -15.28
CA GLY A 65 20.86 6.91 -14.24
C GLY A 65 21.88 7.93 -14.73
N SER A 66 22.62 8.51 -13.80
CA SER A 66 23.63 9.54 -14.10
C SER A 66 24.81 9.03 -14.94
N ALA A 67 25.09 7.72 -14.96
CA ALA A 67 26.16 7.16 -15.79
C ALA A 67 25.81 7.14 -17.28
N ASP A 68 24.52 7.22 -17.63
CA ASP A 68 24.03 7.24 -19.01
C ASP A 68 24.02 8.65 -19.61
N GLU A 69 24.44 9.66 -18.84
CA GLU A 69 24.47 11.04 -19.31
C GLU A 69 25.55 11.27 -20.38
N PRO A 70 25.23 11.99 -21.48
CA PRO A 70 26.23 12.33 -22.48
C PRO A 70 27.40 13.13 -21.87
N PRO A 71 28.65 12.93 -22.34
CA PRO A 71 29.78 13.73 -21.89
C PRO A 71 29.51 15.24 -22.02
N GLY A 72 29.79 15.99 -20.95
CA GLY A 72 29.55 17.43 -20.90
C GLY A 72 28.09 17.84 -20.65
N LYS A 73 27.21 16.90 -20.32
CA LYS A 73 25.79 17.13 -20.00
C LYS A 73 25.40 16.58 -18.62
N SER A 74 26.26 16.82 -17.63
CA SER A 74 26.10 16.27 -16.29
C SER A 74 24.91 16.85 -15.52
N GLY A 75 24.24 16.00 -14.74
CA GLY A 75 23.15 16.36 -13.84
C GLY A 75 21.76 16.39 -14.48
N ILE A 76 21.62 15.98 -15.73
CA ILE A 76 20.33 15.93 -16.44
C ILE A 76 19.40 14.88 -15.83
N ALA A 77 19.90 13.69 -15.47
CA ALA A 77 19.09 12.62 -14.89
C ALA A 77 18.48 13.09 -13.56
N HIS A 78 19.31 13.61 -12.66
CA HIS A 78 18.84 14.16 -11.39
C HIS A 78 17.94 15.40 -11.60
N PHE A 79 18.27 16.29 -12.54
CA PHE A 79 17.38 17.42 -12.83
C PHE A 79 16.00 16.96 -13.35
N PHE A 80 15.98 15.95 -14.22
CA PHE A 80 14.74 15.37 -14.74
C PHE A 80 13.90 14.71 -13.64
N GLU A 81 14.53 13.99 -12.71
CA GLU A 81 13.87 13.46 -11.50
C GLU A 81 13.07 14.56 -10.76
N HIS A 82 13.68 15.72 -10.48
CA HIS A 82 12.97 16.85 -9.85
C HIS A 82 11.83 17.40 -10.70
N LEU A 83 11.98 17.43 -12.03
CA LEU A 83 10.93 17.89 -12.93
C LEU A 83 9.71 16.96 -12.94
N MET A 84 9.89 15.67 -12.69
CA MET A 84 8.79 14.70 -12.65
C MET A 84 7.79 14.99 -11.52
N PHE A 85 8.21 15.62 -10.43
CA PHE A 85 7.32 16.08 -9.35
C PHE A 85 6.53 17.34 -9.72
N LYS A 86 6.95 18.06 -10.78
CA LYS A 86 6.44 19.41 -10.99
C LYS A 86 5.02 19.45 -11.50
N ALA A 87 4.68 18.73 -12.57
CA ALA A 87 3.34 18.67 -13.13
C ALA A 87 3.25 17.56 -14.20
N THR A 88 2.04 17.11 -14.49
CA THR A 88 1.73 16.26 -15.65
C THR A 88 0.61 16.90 -16.47
N THR A 89 0.31 16.33 -17.64
CA THR A 89 -0.85 16.76 -18.45
C THR A 89 -2.16 16.74 -17.65
N ASN A 90 -2.28 15.83 -16.67
CA ASN A 90 -3.51 15.63 -15.90
C ASN A 90 -3.48 16.26 -14.50
N HIS A 91 -2.30 16.67 -14.01
CA HIS A 91 -2.14 17.18 -12.65
C HIS A 91 -1.26 18.43 -12.62
N ALA A 92 -1.84 19.52 -12.10
CA ALA A 92 -1.12 20.77 -11.86
C ALA A 92 -0.06 20.63 -10.75
N ALA A 93 0.80 21.64 -10.66
CA ALA A 93 1.91 21.59 -9.72
C ALA A 93 1.52 21.44 -8.24
N GLY A 94 2.24 20.53 -7.57
CA GLY A 94 2.00 20.15 -6.18
C GLY A 94 0.67 19.42 -5.94
N ALA A 95 -0.12 19.09 -6.97
CA ALA A 95 -1.35 18.33 -6.78
C ALA A 95 -1.08 16.92 -6.24
N PHE A 96 -0.01 16.28 -6.72
CA PHE A 96 0.43 14.98 -6.24
C PHE A 96 0.84 15.03 -4.76
N ASP A 97 1.72 15.96 -4.38
CA ASP A 97 2.18 16.10 -2.99
C ASP A 97 1.03 16.39 -2.01
N ARG A 98 0.08 17.23 -2.42
CA ARG A 98 -1.13 17.49 -1.61
C ARG A 98 -2.00 16.24 -1.45
N ALA A 99 -2.16 15.46 -2.51
CA ALA A 99 -2.96 14.23 -2.44
C ALA A 99 -2.31 13.20 -1.50
N VAL A 100 -1.00 13.00 -1.60
CA VAL A 100 -0.23 12.07 -0.75
C VAL A 100 -0.24 12.53 0.71
N SER A 101 0.02 13.81 0.97
CA SER A 101 0.05 14.34 2.35
C SER A 101 -1.34 14.41 3.00
N ALA A 102 -2.41 14.62 2.23
CA ALA A 102 -3.78 14.61 2.76
C ALA A 102 -4.20 13.26 3.38
N ILE A 103 -3.56 12.17 2.97
CA ILE A 103 -3.76 10.83 3.54
C ILE A 103 -2.66 10.43 4.56
N GLY A 104 -1.82 11.38 4.96
CA GLY A 104 -0.72 11.14 5.91
C GLY A 104 0.50 10.44 5.30
N GLY A 105 0.59 10.35 3.96
CA GLY A 105 1.72 9.76 3.26
C GLY A 105 2.86 10.75 3.01
N SER A 106 3.97 10.22 2.51
CA SER A 106 5.09 10.98 1.97
C SER A 106 5.55 10.35 0.65
N ASN A 107 6.26 11.14 -0.16
CA ASN A 107 6.90 10.67 -1.40
C ASN A 107 8.37 11.12 -1.41
N ASN A 108 9.17 10.47 -2.24
CA ASN A 108 10.55 10.84 -2.50
C ASN A 108 11.02 10.19 -3.82
N ALA A 109 12.17 10.61 -4.31
CA ALA A 109 12.91 9.97 -5.39
C ALA A 109 14.41 10.13 -5.16
N PHE A 110 15.20 9.44 -5.97
CA PHE A 110 16.65 9.65 -6.02
C PHE A 110 17.20 9.13 -7.34
N THR A 111 18.32 9.69 -7.78
CA THR A 111 19.04 9.26 -8.97
C THR A 111 20.39 8.67 -8.58
N SER A 112 20.61 7.42 -8.99
CA SER A 112 21.87 6.68 -8.88
C SER A 112 22.70 6.83 -10.16
N TYR A 113 23.76 6.03 -10.29
CA TYR A 113 24.52 5.86 -11.53
C TYR A 113 23.71 5.12 -12.60
N ASP A 114 22.95 4.12 -12.20
CA ASP A 114 22.37 3.08 -13.06
C ASP A 114 20.83 3.04 -13.05
N TYR A 115 20.21 3.79 -12.15
CA TYR A 115 18.76 3.90 -12.06
C TYR A 115 18.31 5.20 -11.40
N THR A 116 17.06 5.55 -11.63
CA THR A 116 16.30 6.58 -10.92
C THR A 116 14.98 5.96 -10.46
#